data_AF-A0A6N2TFL0-F1
#
_entry.id   AF-A0A6N2TFL0-F1
#
_cell.length_a   1.000
_cell.length_b   1.000
_cell.length_c   1.000
_cell.angle_alpha   90.00
_cell.angle_beta   90.00
_cell.angle_gamma   90.00
#
_symmetry.space_group_name_H-M   'P 1'
#
loop_
_entity.id
_entity.type
_entity.pdbx_description
1 polymer ?
#
loop_
_entity_poly.entity_id
_entity_poly.type
_entity_poly.pdbx_seq_one_letter_code
_entity_poly.pdbx_strand_id
1 'polypeptide(L)' 'MKLFKIISLILAIGFIFFGFNIYFKKKYNLINNFEKDYKNGLKDENYAKKVGLIELTLGISFFILFFSL' A
#
# COMPACT_ATOMS: atom_id res chain seq x y z
N MET A 1 -10.81 15.76 16.78
CA MET A 1 -11.20 15.77 15.35
C MET A 1 -10.04 16.12 14.43
N LYS A 2 -9.40 17.30 14.53
CA LYS A 2 -8.27 17.69 13.66
C LYS A 2 -7.08 16.72 13.67
N LEU A 3 -6.65 16.24 14.84
CA LEU A 3 -5.54 15.28 14.94
C LEU A 3 -5.84 13.98 14.18
N PHE A 4 -7.01 13.38 14.39
CA PHE A 4 -7.42 12.16 13.69
C PHE A 4 -7.53 12.37 12.18
N LYS A 5 -8.00 13.54 11.71
CA LYS A 5 -7.94 13.90 10.30
C LYS A 5 -6.53 13.89 9.75
N ILE A 6 -5.59 14.54 10.43
CA ILE A 6 -4.19 14.62 9.99
C ILE A 6 -3.59 13.21 9.93
N ILE A 7 -3.81 12.38 10.95
CA ILE A 7 -3.35 10.98 10.96
C ILE A 7 -3.97 10.20 9.79
N SER A 8 -5.27 10.31 9.56
CA SER A 8 -5.97 9.63 8.46
C SER A 8 -5.43 10.06 7.10
N LEU A 9 -5.15 11.35 6.91
CA LEU A 9 -4.58 11.88 5.67
C LEU A 9 -3.16 11.35 5.42
N ILE A 10 -2.30 11.33 6.45
CA ILE A 10 -0.93 10.79 6.33
C ILE A 10 -0.98 9.30 5.95
N LEU A 11 -1.85 8.51 6.61
CA LEU A 11 -2.03 7.10 6.29
C LEU A 11 -2.54 6.90 4.86
N ALA A 12 -3.55 7.67 4.44
CA ALA A 12 -4.08 7.63 3.08
C ALA A 12 -2.98 7.84 2.04
N ILE A 13 -2.18 8.91 2.20
CA ILE A 13 -1.09 9.24 1.29
C ILE A 13 -0.05 8.11 1.26
N GLY A 14 0.36 7.60 2.43
CA GLY A 14 1.34 6.52 2.53
C GLY A 14 0.89 5.26 1.80
N PHE A 15 -0.30 4.77 2.12
CA PHE A 15 -0.85 3.55 1.52
C PHE A 15 -1.13 3.69 0.02
N ILE A 16 -1.65 4.84 -0.44
CA ILE A 16 -1.82 5.11 -1.88
C ILE A 16 -0.46 5.11 -2.58
N PHE A 17 0.56 5.75 -1.98
CA PHE A 17 1.90 5.81 -2.55
C PHE A 17 2.50 4.41 -2.72
N PHE A 18 2.51 3.59 -1.67
CA PHE A 18 3.07 2.24 -1.76
C PHE A 18 2.24 1.36 -2.70
N GLY A 19 0.91 1.33 -2.54
CA GLY A 19 0.02 0.51 -3.36
C GLY A 19 0.12 0.85 -4.85
N PHE A 20 0.19 2.14 -5.21
CA PHE A 20 0.37 2.57 -6.60
C PHE A 20 1.72 2.15 -7.17
N ASN A 21 2.82 2.33 -6.41
CA ASN A 21 4.15 1.96 -6.88
C ASN A 21 4.32 0.43 -6.99
N ILE A 22 3.73 -0.34 -6.08
CA ILE A 22 3.77 -1.80 -6.13
C ILE A 22 2.91 -2.30 -7.30
N TYR A 23 1.63 -1.91 -7.37
CA TYR A 23 0.70 -2.50 -8.34
C TYR A 23 0.96 -2.05 -9.78
N PHE A 24 1.07 -0.74 -10.01
CA PHE A 24 1.16 -0.18 -11.37
C PHE A 24 2.60 -0.02 -11.84
N LYS A 25 3.51 0.41 -10.97
CA LYS A 25 4.93 0.63 -11.33
C LYS A 25 5.82 -0.59 -11.10
N LYS A 26 5.25 -1.70 -10.61
CA LYS A 26 5.96 -2.97 -10.33
C LYS A 26 7.19 -2.81 -9.42
N LYS A 27 7.20 -1.82 -8.51
CA LYS A 27 8.28 -1.62 -7.54
C LYS A 27 8.15 -2.58 -6.36
N TYR A 28 8.34 -3.87 -6.62
CA TYR A 28 8.13 -4.92 -5.62
C TYR A 28 9.18 -4.92 -4.51
N ASN A 29 10.31 -4.22 -4.70
CA ASN A 29 11.30 -3.97 -3.65
C ASN A 29 10.77 -3.15 -2.47
N LEU A 30 9.60 -2.50 -2.61
CA LEU A 30 8.89 -1.85 -1.51
C LEU A 30 8.23 -2.87 -0.57
N ILE A 31 8.06 -4.12 -1.00
CA ILE A 31 7.57 -5.21 -0.15
C ILE A 31 8.77 -5.81 0.57
N ASN A 32 8.67 -5.90 1.90
CA ASN A 32 9.74 -6.43 2.74
C ASN A 32 10.20 -7.83 2.29
N ASN A 33 11.53 -7.97 2.17
CA ASN A 33 12.23 -9.19 1.74
C ASN A 33 11.79 -9.76 0.38
N PHE A 34 11.06 -9.00 -0.45
CA PHE A 34 10.47 -9.55 -1.67
C PHE A 34 11.48 -10.18 -2.61
N GLU A 35 12.62 -9.52 -2.86
CA GLU A 35 13.62 -10.05 -3.80
C GLU A 35 14.20 -11.40 -3.34
N LYS A 36 14.50 -11.52 -2.04
CA LYS A 36 15.00 -12.77 -1.44
C LYS A 36 13.96 -13.88 -1.55
N ASP A 37 12.71 -13.57 -1.19
CA ASP A 37 11.62 -14.53 -1.20
C ASP A 37 11.21 -14.93 -2.61
N TYR A 38 11.30 -14.01 -3.58
CA TYR A 38 11.06 -14.26 -4.99
C TYR A 38 12.10 -15.23 -5.58
N LYS A 39 13.39 -15.00 -5.29
CA LYS A 39 14.48 -15.91 -5.70
C LYS A 39 14.32 -17.31 -5.12
N ASN A 40 13.75 -17.42 -3.92
CA ASN A 40 13.49 -18.70 -3.26
C ASN A 40 12.14 -19.34 -3.63
N GLY A 41 11.37 -18.73 -4.55
CA GLY A 41 10.05 -19.23 -4.97
C GLY A 41 8.94 -19.08 -3.92
N LEU A 42 9.16 -18.32 -2.85
CA LEU A 42 8.21 -18.10 -1.76
C LEU A 42 7.18 -16.99 -2.08
N LYS A 43 7.54 -16.05 -2.94
CA LYS A 43 6.67 -14.97 -3.43
C LYS A 43 6.76 -14.88 -4.95
N ASP A 44 5.68 -14.47 -5.59
CA ASP A 44 5.62 -14.26 -7.04
C ASP A 44 5.07 -12.87 -7.38
N GLU A 45 4.94 -12.58 -8.68
CA GLU A 45 4.37 -11.31 -9.14
C GLU A 45 2.90 -11.14 -8.71
N ASN A 46 2.14 -12.23 -8.65
CA ASN A 46 0.73 -12.18 -8.24
C ASN A 46 0.58 -11.83 -6.76
N TYR A 47 1.46 -12.35 -5.90
CA TYR A 47 1.57 -11.94 -4.51
C TYR A 47 1.81 -10.43 -4.41
N ALA A 48 2.79 -9.90 -5.16
CA ALA A 48 3.07 -8.47 -5.12
C ALA A 48 1.88 -7.62 -5.58
N LYS A 49 1.20 -8.04 -6.64
CA LYS A 49 -0.02 -7.37 -7.11
C LYS A 49 -1.13 -7.38 -6.06
N LYS A 50 -1.34 -8.50 -5.36
CA LYS A 50 -2.31 -8.57 -4.26
C LYS A 50 -1.95 -7.59 -3.13
N VAL A 51 -0.68 -7.51 -2.74
CA VAL A 51 -0.22 -6.54 -1.73
C VAL A 51 -0.49 -5.11 -2.17
N GLY A 52 -0.15 -4.76 -3.42
CA GLY A 52 -0.39 -3.41 -3.95
C GLY A 52 -1.88 -3.03 -3.98
N LEU A 53 -2.77 -3.98 -4.32
CA LEU A 53 -4.23 -3.75 -4.27
C LEU A 53 -4.74 -3.56 -2.84
N ILE A 54 -4.25 -4.36 -1.89
CA ILE A 54 -4.63 -4.22 -0.47
C ILE A 54 -4.24 -2.83 0.03
N GLU A 55 -3.01 -2.38 -0.25
CA GLU A 55 -2.56 -1.06 0.15
C GLU A 55 -3.35 0.07 -0.53
N LEU A 56 -3.63 -0.03 -1.83
CA LEU A 56 -4.51 0.95 -2.49
C LEU A 56 -5.89 1.01 -1.84
N THR A 57 -6.47 -0.15 -1.52
CA THR A 57 -7.79 -0.24 -0.87
C THR A 57 -7.77 0.40 0.52
N LEU A 58 -6.73 0.13 1.32
CA LEU A 58 -6.53 0.79 2.62
C LEU A 58 -6.36 2.30 2.47
N GLY A 59 -5.56 2.74 1.50
CA GLY A 59 -5.31 4.15 1.24
C GLY A 59 -6.59 4.91 0.86
N ILE A 60 -7.40 4.35 -0.03
CA ILE A 60 -8.73 4.90 -0.39
C ILE A 60 -9.64 4.91 0.84
N SER A 61 -9.63 3.87 1.66
CA SER A 61 -10.46 3.79 2.87
C SER A 61 -10.10 4.89 3.88
N PHE A 62 -8.81 5.14 4.12
CA PHE A 62 -8.33 6.25 4.96
C PHE A 62 -8.62 7.63 4.36
N PHE A 63 -8.61 7.74 3.02
CA PHE A 63 -8.97 8.99 2.35
C PHE A 63 -10.45 9.31 2.55
N ILE A 64 -11.34 8.32 2.41
CA ILE A 64 -12.77 8.46 2.71
C ILE A 64 -12.96 8.82 4.18
N LEU A 65 -12.27 8.11 5.09
CA LEU A 65 -12.34 8.37 6.53
C LEU A 65 -11.95 9.83 6.87
N PHE A 66 -10.91 10.37 6.22
CA PHE A 66 -10.48 11.76 6.41
C PHE A 66 -11.61 12.78 6.13
N PHE A 67 -12.43 12.57 5.10
CA PHE A 67 -13.57 13.44 4.80
C PHE A 67 -14.75 13.24 5.73
N SER A 68 -14.91 12.04 6.30
CA SER A 68 -15.99 11.73 7.23
C SER A 68 -15.76 12.17 8.68
N LEU A 69 -14.50 12.39 9.07
CA LEU A 69 -14.10 12.90 10.41
C LEU A 69 -14.35 14.41 10.55
#